data_AF-A0A9P4IYQ8-F1
#
_entry.id   AF-A0A9P4IYQ8-F1
#
_cell.length_a   1.000
_cell.length_b   1.000
_cell.length_c   1.000
_cell.angle_alpha   90.00
_cell.angle_beta   90.00
_cell.angle_gamma   90.00
#
_symmetry.space_group_name_H-M   'P 1'
#
loop_
_entity.id
_entity.type
_entity.pdbx_description
1 polymer ?
#
loop_
_entity_poly.entity_id
_entity_poly.type
_entity_poly.pdbx_seq_one_letter_code
_entity_poly.pdbx_strand_id
1 'polypeptide(L)'
;MASDTDPLNGGVMPAAPGAVPNIVADGAGVIDGPPSILSTDAAAVGISADEIALYDRQIRLWGVQAQERIRSANVLLITIKAVGTEIAKNLILNGIGSLTIVDNGAVNESDLGAQYFLRDQDLGANRAQAAAPRLQELNPRVTVHANPGDPSQFTEQFYKQYDMIIATDLPFILTAMINAATRMAGRPFYAAGIHGLYGYVFADLIAHEYIIERERSNITTVAKAESSTRAITGVTTKKENGKNIELVTKRENYSPLLLANSSPLSSEYLKNRRRLKNVSPLLPALRALWEFERKTGHFPGHSKEDLILFTTMANEKLGELQLPPDILKADFMRSFLQSVGSEIVPTAAFVGGRLSEDAINVLGKREQPIQNFMLFDGDGFQAPIYALHPFFDEQPVVANGVAAAIPLLTSPPVGAGLGGIPAPGVGMQDGTAGVAAAFNAPVLDEQATLNAQSAPAQGLDAPGAGPRPVSGPGDAAVGRVNNSISDEPQQA
;
A
#
# COMPACT_ATOMS: atom_id res chain seq x y z
N MET A 1 -32.97 75.20 -15.61
CA MET A 1 -31.53 75.13 -15.92
C MET A 1 -30.82 75.76 -14.72
N ALA A 2 -30.59 75.09 -13.57
CA ALA A 2 -30.33 73.67 -13.28
C ALA A 2 -29.11 73.14 -14.03
N SER A 3 -28.09 72.52 -13.43
CA SER A 3 -27.64 72.25 -12.03
C SER A 3 -26.34 71.41 -12.19
N ASP A 4 -25.22 71.71 -11.52
CA ASP A 4 -24.72 71.05 -10.27
C ASP A 4 -24.77 69.49 -10.32
N THR A 5 -23.72 68.69 -10.01
CA THR A 5 -22.42 68.90 -9.29
C THR A 5 -21.24 68.00 -9.77
N ASP A 6 -20.04 68.31 -9.28
CA ASP A 6 -18.79 67.49 -9.14
C ASP A 6 -19.00 66.37 -8.03
N PRO A 7 -18.02 65.55 -7.49
CA PRO A 7 -16.55 65.69 -7.57
C PRO A 7 -15.58 64.45 -7.38
N LEU A 8 -14.26 64.76 -7.41
CA LEU A 8 -13.09 64.07 -6.77
C LEU A 8 -12.63 62.68 -7.30
N ASN A 9 -11.36 62.24 -7.30
CA ASN A 9 -10.00 62.81 -7.24
C ASN A 9 -9.04 61.65 -7.72
N GLY A 10 -7.74 61.72 -8.01
CA GLY A 10 -6.69 62.74 -7.90
C GLY A 10 -5.59 62.30 -6.91
N GLY A 11 -4.37 61.97 -7.38
CA GLY A 11 -3.30 61.41 -6.52
C GLY A 11 -1.86 61.59 -7.05
N VAL A 12 -0.89 61.76 -6.13
CA VAL A 12 0.56 61.91 -6.36
C VAL A 12 1.35 61.22 -5.21
N MET A 13 2.56 60.73 -5.53
CA MET A 13 3.48 59.87 -4.73
C MET A 13 4.04 60.52 -3.44
N PRO A 14 4.67 59.75 -2.51
CA PRO A 14 6.15 59.60 -2.55
C PRO A 14 6.79 58.31 -1.95
N ALA A 15 8.02 58.01 -2.43
CA ALA A 15 9.20 57.44 -1.74
C ALA A 15 9.19 56.08 -0.98
N ALA A 16 10.40 55.52 -0.81
CA ALA A 16 10.68 54.13 -0.40
C ALA A 16 11.10 53.94 1.07
N PRO A 17 11.05 52.67 1.55
CA PRO A 17 12.13 52.04 2.31
C PRO A 17 12.58 50.72 1.61
N GLY A 18 13.66 50.02 1.96
CA GLY A 18 14.64 50.20 3.03
C GLY A 18 15.09 48.84 3.61
N ALA A 19 16.38 48.53 3.52
CA ALA A 19 17.11 47.42 4.17
C ALA A 19 16.69 45.95 3.89
N VAL A 20 17.68 45.16 3.44
CA VAL A 20 17.65 43.69 3.43
C VAL A 20 18.18 43.17 4.77
N PRO A 21 17.48 42.27 5.49
CA PRO A 21 18.07 41.44 6.53
C PRO A 21 18.50 40.09 5.93
N ASN A 22 19.81 39.82 5.99
CA ASN A 22 20.37 38.50 5.77
C ASN A 22 19.98 37.60 6.95
N ILE A 23 19.27 36.49 6.74
CA ILE A 23 19.03 35.48 7.79
C ILE A 23 19.91 34.26 7.49
N VAL A 24 20.71 33.93 8.50
CA VAL A 24 21.76 32.91 8.50
C VAL A 24 21.16 31.51 8.44
N ALA A 25 21.86 30.61 7.74
CA ALA A 25 21.61 29.18 7.83
C ALA A 25 22.25 28.60 9.10
N ASP A 26 21.43 28.40 10.12
CA ASP A 26 21.61 27.43 11.22
C ASP A 26 20.26 26.65 11.25
N GLY A 27 20.17 25.36 11.52
CA GLY A 27 21.08 24.45 12.22
C GLY A 27 20.20 23.51 13.06
N ALA A 28 19.99 22.29 12.57
CA ALA A 28 19.38 21.14 13.27
C ALA A 28 18.03 21.34 14.02
N GLY A 29 16.93 20.92 13.35
CA GLY A 29 15.86 20.14 13.99
C GLY A 29 14.61 20.87 14.50
N VAL A 30 13.48 20.66 13.81
CA VAL A 30 12.19 20.23 14.37
C VAL A 30 11.47 19.43 13.27
N ILE A 31 11.08 18.19 13.55
CA ILE A 31 10.11 17.44 12.74
C ILE A 31 8.71 17.79 13.24
N ASP A 32 8.09 18.79 12.62
CA ASP A 32 6.76 19.25 13.04
C ASP A 32 5.70 18.26 12.54
N GLY A 33 4.97 17.66 13.47
CA GLY A 33 3.76 16.91 13.16
C GLY A 33 2.63 17.86 12.76
N PRO A 34 1.40 17.36 12.51
CA PRO A 34 0.25 18.26 12.51
C PRO A 34 0.19 19.00 13.86
N PRO A 35 -0.14 20.30 13.86
CA PRO A 35 -0.09 21.12 15.08
C PRO A 35 -0.93 20.48 16.18
N SER A 36 -0.37 20.42 17.39
CA SER A 36 -1.00 19.77 18.54
C SER A 36 -2.43 20.29 18.72
N ILE A 37 -3.39 19.39 18.48
CA ILE A 37 -4.82 19.70 18.64
C ILE A 37 -5.07 19.87 20.14
N LEU A 38 -5.00 21.12 20.61
CA LEU A 38 -5.62 21.49 21.87
C LEU A 38 -7.07 21.01 21.80
N SER A 39 -7.49 20.26 22.82
CA SER A 39 -8.81 19.68 22.93
C SER A 39 -9.86 20.78 23.11
N THR A 40 -10.27 21.42 22.02
CA THR A 40 -11.59 22.05 21.94
C THR A 40 -12.62 20.94 21.97
N ASP A 41 -13.54 20.98 22.93
CA ASP A 41 -14.63 20.01 23.04
C ASP A 41 -15.41 19.93 21.72
N ALA A 42 -15.09 18.90 20.92
CA ALA A 42 -15.82 18.55 19.72
C ALA A 42 -17.15 17.91 20.16
N ALA A 43 -18.09 18.76 20.55
CA ALA A 43 -19.47 18.37 20.75
C ALA A 43 -19.92 17.56 19.52
N ALA A 44 -20.47 16.37 19.76
CA ALA A 44 -20.91 15.46 18.71
C ALA A 44 -22.16 16.03 18.00
N VAL A 45 -21.95 17.03 17.15
CA VAL A 45 -22.96 17.52 16.20
C VAL A 45 -23.12 16.41 15.16
N GLY A 46 -24.30 15.78 15.18
CA GLY A 46 -24.67 14.74 14.23
C GLY A 46 -24.58 15.24 12.78
N ILE A 47 -24.59 14.29 11.83
CA ILE A 47 -24.43 14.57 10.40
C ILE A 47 -25.41 15.68 9.97
N SER A 48 -24.90 16.76 9.40
CA SER A 48 -25.72 17.90 8.96
C SER A 48 -26.65 17.52 7.81
N ALA A 49 -27.75 18.26 7.61
CA ALA A 49 -28.72 17.94 6.56
C ALA A 49 -28.08 17.89 5.15
N ASP A 50 -27.13 18.78 4.87
CA ASP A 50 -26.39 18.80 3.60
C ASP A 50 -25.46 17.58 3.44
N GLU A 51 -24.86 17.10 4.53
CA GLU A 51 -24.07 15.88 4.54
C GLU A 51 -24.93 14.62 4.41
N ILE A 52 -26.11 14.59 5.04
CA ILE A 52 -27.09 13.51 4.84
C ILE A 52 -27.51 13.46 3.37
N ALA A 53 -27.75 14.61 2.73
CA ALA A 53 -28.10 14.68 1.32
C ALA A 53 -26.94 14.24 0.39
N LEU A 54 -25.71 14.67 0.68
CA LEU A 54 -24.51 14.29 -0.08
C LEU A 54 -24.22 12.79 0.02
N TYR A 55 -24.30 12.24 1.23
CA TYR A 55 -24.00 10.83 1.51
C TYR A 55 -25.25 9.93 1.50
N ASP A 56 -26.41 10.38 1.04
CA ASP A 56 -27.68 9.62 1.07
C ASP A 56 -27.52 8.20 0.49
N ARG A 57 -26.85 8.08 -0.66
CA ARG A 57 -26.57 6.78 -1.31
C ARG A 57 -25.64 5.87 -0.50
N GLN A 58 -24.65 6.46 0.18
CA GLN A 58 -23.69 5.76 1.04
C GLN A 58 -24.37 5.32 2.36
N ILE A 59 -25.11 6.22 3.00
CA ILE A 59 -25.90 5.98 4.21
C ILE A 59 -26.95 4.89 3.98
N ARG A 60 -27.57 4.81 2.79
CA ARG A 60 -28.48 3.70 2.42
C ARG A 60 -27.82 2.33 2.35
N LEU A 61 -26.50 2.28 2.11
CA LEU A 61 -25.75 1.03 1.98
C LEU A 61 -25.28 0.52 3.35
N TRP A 62 -24.57 1.35 4.13
CA TRP A 62 -23.95 0.93 5.40
C TRP A 62 -24.62 1.47 6.67
N GLY A 63 -25.54 2.42 6.56
CA GLY A 63 -26.27 3.04 7.66
C GLY A 63 -25.56 4.25 8.29
N VAL A 64 -26.34 5.10 8.96
CA VAL A 64 -25.86 6.36 9.56
C VAL A 64 -24.68 6.15 10.51
N GLN A 65 -24.74 5.17 11.41
CA GLN A 65 -23.67 4.88 12.38
C GLN A 65 -22.33 4.49 11.73
N ALA A 66 -22.36 3.90 10.53
CA ALA A 66 -21.14 3.61 9.78
C ALA A 66 -20.58 4.90 9.17
N GLN A 67 -21.44 5.73 8.59
CA GLN A 67 -21.04 7.05 8.06
C GLN A 67 -20.47 7.96 9.16
N GLU A 68 -21.01 7.95 10.37
CA GLU A 68 -20.47 8.71 11.51
C GLU A 68 -19.04 8.29 11.86
N ARG A 69 -18.74 6.98 11.85
CA ARG A 69 -17.38 6.46 12.06
C ARG A 69 -16.43 6.88 10.95
N ILE A 70 -16.88 6.72 9.69
CA ILE A 70 -16.12 7.14 8.50
C ILE A 70 -15.79 8.64 8.59
N ARG A 71 -16.79 9.50 8.88
CA ARG A 71 -16.61 10.96 9.01
C ARG A 71 -15.67 11.38 10.14
N SER A 72 -15.50 10.56 11.17
CA SER A 72 -14.54 10.82 12.26
C SER A 72 -13.13 10.26 12.01
N ALA A 73 -12.93 9.46 10.96
CA ALA A 73 -11.66 8.76 10.74
C ALA A 73 -10.56 9.67 10.18
N ASN A 74 -9.37 9.56 10.76
CA ASN A 74 -8.15 10.22 10.28
C ASN A 74 -7.25 9.18 9.61
N VAL A 75 -7.02 9.31 8.30
CA VAL A 75 -6.26 8.32 7.52
C VAL A 75 -4.90 8.87 7.11
N LEU A 76 -3.85 8.07 7.28
CA LEU A 76 -2.53 8.33 6.72
C LEU A 76 -2.36 7.55 5.42
N LEU A 77 -2.03 8.25 4.34
CA LEU A 77 -1.55 7.67 3.09
C LEU A 77 -0.06 7.99 2.94
N ILE A 78 0.76 6.96 2.74
CA ILE A 78 2.20 7.07 2.51
C ILE A 78 2.47 6.72 1.04
N THR A 79 3.17 7.63 0.35
CA THR A 79 3.37 7.71 -1.11
C THR A 79 2.09 8.06 -1.87
N ILE A 80 2.17 8.97 -2.85
CA ILE A 80 1.03 9.35 -3.70
C ILE A 80 1.34 9.31 -5.20
N LYS A 81 1.69 8.13 -5.69
CA LYS A 81 1.76 7.83 -7.13
C LYS A 81 0.37 7.41 -7.66
N ALA A 82 0.28 6.64 -8.75
CA ALA A 82 -1.01 6.33 -9.39
C ALA A 82 -2.01 5.63 -8.45
N VAL A 83 -1.60 4.55 -7.77
CA VAL A 83 -2.49 3.79 -6.89
C VAL A 83 -2.83 4.58 -5.61
N GLY A 84 -1.85 5.28 -5.02
CA GLY A 84 -2.09 6.20 -3.90
C GLY A 84 -3.09 7.30 -4.24
N THR A 85 -3.06 7.83 -5.47
CA THR A 85 -4.00 8.84 -5.95
C THR A 85 -5.43 8.31 -6.10
N GLU A 86 -5.58 7.10 -6.63
CA GLU A 86 -6.89 6.43 -6.68
C GLU A 86 -7.45 6.18 -5.28
N ILE A 87 -6.60 5.79 -4.32
CA ILE A 87 -6.98 5.63 -2.92
C ILE A 87 -7.41 6.97 -2.31
N ALA A 88 -6.59 8.02 -2.44
CA ALA A 88 -6.87 9.35 -1.91
C ALA A 88 -8.22 9.89 -2.41
N LYS A 89 -8.46 9.85 -3.73
CA LYS A 89 -9.75 10.23 -4.33
C LYS A 89 -10.91 9.47 -3.69
N ASN A 90 -10.84 8.14 -3.66
CA ASN A 90 -11.94 7.31 -3.19
C ASN A 90 -12.23 7.54 -1.70
N LEU A 91 -11.21 7.69 -0.86
CA LEU A 91 -11.39 8.00 0.57
C LEU A 91 -12.04 9.38 0.79
N ILE A 92 -11.56 10.41 0.08
CA ILE A 92 -12.10 11.78 0.19
C ILE A 92 -13.56 11.86 -0.27
N LEU A 93 -13.93 11.16 -1.36
CA LEU A 93 -15.31 11.10 -1.86
C LEU A 93 -16.27 10.27 -0.98
N ASN A 94 -15.75 9.35 -0.17
CA ASN A 94 -16.53 8.66 0.86
C ASN A 94 -16.64 9.45 2.18
N GLY A 95 -15.99 10.62 2.27
CA GLY A 95 -16.19 11.57 3.36
C GLY A 95 -15.53 11.16 4.67
N ILE A 96 -14.28 10.68 4.63
CA ILE A 96 -13.46 10.53 5.84
C ILE A 96 -13.20 11.89 6.52
N GLY A 97 -12.82 11.92 7.79
CA GLY A 97 -12.58 13.16 8.53
C GLY A 97 -11.35 13.93 8.04
N SER A 98 -10.21 13.23 7.92
CA SER A 98 -9.00 13.81 7.35
C SER A 98 -8.16 12.78 6.58
N LEU A 99 -7.45 13.24 5.55
CA LEU A 99 -6.41 12.50 4.85
C LEU A 99 -5.08 13.24 5.02
N THR A 100 -4.11 12.62 5.68
CA THR A 100 -2.72 13.10 5.66
C THR A 100 -1.93 12.30 4.64
N ILE A 101 -1.28 13.00 3.72
CA ILE A 101 -0.50 12.44 2.62
C ILE A 101 0.98 12.67 2.92
N VAL A 102 1.72 11.60 3.14
CA VAL A 102 3.18 11.60 3.24
C VAL A 102 3.77 11.23 1.89
N ASP A 103 4.63 12.06 1.32
CA ASP A 103 5.48 11.67 0.19
C ASP A 103 6.72 12.57 0.20
N ASN A 104 7.93 11.99 0.25
CA ASN A 104 9.19 12.75 0.19
C ASN A 104 9.71 12.92 -1.26
N GLY A 105 9.04 12.34 -2.25
CA GLY A 105 9.40 12.43 -3.66
C GLY A 105 9.01 13.77 -4.31
N ALA A 106 9.83 14.20 -5.27
CA ALA A 106 9.46 15.24 -6.22
C ALA A 106 8.59 14.68 -7.35
N VAL A 107 7.81 15.55 -7.99
CA VAL A 107 7.05 15.27 -9.23
C VAL A 107 8.00 15.07 -10.41
N ASN A 108 7.87 13.93 -11.08
CA ASN A 108 8.61 13.58 -12.29
C ASN A 108 7.66 13.51 -13.50
N GLU A 109 8.21 13.53 -14.72
CA GLU A 109 7.42 13.41 -15.96
C GLU A 109 6.56 12.14 -16.00
N SER A 110 7.06 11.03 -15.45
CA SER A 110 6.31 9.77 -15.33
C SER A 110 5.07 9.88 -14.44
N ASP A 111 5.12 10.73 -13.41
CA ASP A 111 4.00 10.93 -12.48
C ASP A 111 2.85 11.68 -13.18
N LEU A 112 3.14 12.59 -14.13
CA LEU A 112 2.11 13.34 -14.87
C LEU A 112 1.17 12.45 -15.70
N GLY A 113 1.69 11.34 -16.25
CA GLY A 113 0.91 10.40 -17.05
C GLY A 113 0.01 9.47 -16.23
N ALA A 114 0.28 9.32 -14.93
CA ALA A 114 -0.40 8.37 -14.06
C ALA A 114 -1.12 9.01 -12.86
N GLN A 115 -0.79 10.27 -12.53
CA GLN A 115 -1.34 11.05 -11.42
C GLN A 115 -2.11 12.29 -11.91
N TYR A 116 -3.41 12.12 -12.17
CA TYR A 116 -4.26 13.16 -12.77
C TYR A 116 -4.52 14.41 -11.89
N PHE A 117 -3.98 14.47 -10.67
CA PHE A 117 -3.93 15.68 -9.85
C PHE A 117 -2.67 16.54 -10.07
N LEU A 118 -1.70 16.10 -10.87
CA LEU A 118 -0.53 16.91 -11.22
C LEU A 118 -0.70 17.62 -12.56
N ARG A 119 0.11 18.65 -12.77
CA ARG A 119 0.24 19.41 -14.03
C ARG A 119 1.72 19.65 -14.32
N ASP A 120 2.06 19.99 -15.56
CA ASP A 120 3.45 20.26 -15.99
C ASP A 120 4.15 21.33 -15.11
N GLN A 121 3.39 22.33 -14.66
CA GLN A 121 3.85 23.38 -13.73
C GLN A 121 4.26 22.88 -12.33
N ASP A 122 3.89 21.65 -11.97
CA ASP A 122 4.19 21.06 -10.67
C ASP A 122 5.49 20.21 -10.71
N LEU A 123 6.15 20.07 -11.87
CA LEU A 123 7.41 19.34 -12.03
C LEU A 123 8.50 19.84 -11.07
N GLY A 124 9.15 18.90 -10.38
CA GLY A 124 10.16 19.20 -9.36
C GLY A 124 9.62 19.65 -8.00
N ALA A 125 8.34 20.01 -7.88
CA ALA A 125 7.70 20.23 -6.58
C ALA A 125 7.48 18.90 -5.84
N ASN A 126 7.24 18.95 -4.53
CA ASN A 126 6.92 17.75 -3.75
C ASN A 126 5.54 17.17 -4.15
N ARG A 127 5.43 15.85 -4.37
CA ARG A 127 4.18 15.21 -4.86
C ARG A 127 2.99 15.40 -3.94
N ALA A 128 3.16 15.23 -2.63
CA ALA A 128 2.07 15.40 -1.66
C ALA A 128 1.57 16.86 -1.64
N GLN A 129 2.50 17.82 -1.64
CA GLN A 129 2.16 19.25 -1.65
C GLN A 129 1.51 19.70 -2.98
N ALA A 130 1.95 19.17 -4.11
CA ALA A 130 1.38 19.47 -5.43
C ALA A 130 -0.04 18.89 -5.61
N ALA A 131 -0.30 17.68 -5.10
CA ALA A 131 -1.58 17.02 -5.25
C ALA A 131 -2.65 17.53 -4.26
N ALA A 132 -2.26 17.92 -3.04
CA ALA A 132 -3.19 18.24 -1.95
C ALA A 132 -4.26 19.31 -2.28
N PRO A 133 -3.97 20.44 -2.96
CA PRO A 133 -4.99 21.44 -3.30
C PRO A 133 -6.14 20.86 -4.14
N ARG A 134 -5.82 20.06 -5.16
CA ARG A 134 -6.81 19.49 -6.08
C ARG A 134 -7.53 18.26 -5.49
N LEU A 135 -6.90 17.58 -4.53
CA LEU A 135 -7.57 16.59 -3.69
C LEU A 135 -8.57 17.24 -2.72
N GLN A 136 -8.22 18.40 -2.15
CA GLN A 136 -9.10 19.17 -1.27
C GLN A 136 -10.36 19.70 -2.00
N GLU A 137 -10.26 20.01 -3.29
CA GLU A 137 -11.39 20.39 -4.17
C GLU A 137 -12.45 19.28 -4.31
N LEU A 138 -12.09 18.00 -4.18
CA LEU A 138 -13.02 16.88 -4.33
C LEU A 138 -14.14 16.89 -3.28
N ASN A 139 -13.82 17.28 -2.05
CA ASN A 139 -14.76 17.33 -0.94
C ASN A 139 -14.28 18.31 0.15
N PRO A 140 -14.82 19.55 0.20
CA PRO A 140 -14.46 20.55 1.21
C PRO A 140 -14.73 20.16 2.67
N ARG A 141 -15.34 19.00 2.94
CA ARG A 141 -15.62 18.49 4.29
C ARG A 141 -14.54 17.54 4.82
N VAL A 142 -13.67 17.01 3.96
CA VAL A 142 -12.50 16.22 4.36
C VAL A 142 -11.31 17.17 4.47
N THR A 143 -10.57 17.12 5.57
CA THR A 143 -9.34 17.93 5.69
C THR A 143 -8.18 17.20 5.02
N VAL A 144 -7.53 17.81 4.03
CA VAL A 144 -6.37 17.24 3.34
C VAL A 144 -5.08 17.91 3.83
N HIS A 145 -4.14 17.11 4.34
CA HIS A 145 -2.81 17.55 4.77
C HIS A 145 -1.72 16.94 3.89
N ALA A 146 -0.68 17.73 3.58
CA ALA A 146 0.52 17.25 2.90
C ALA A 146 1.73 17.31 3.84
N ASN A 147 2.50 16.23 3.89
CA ASN A 147 3.72 16.11 4.69
C ASN A 147 4.87 15.62 3.78
N PRO A 148 5.91 16.44 3.53
CA PRO A 148 7.03 16.06 2.68
C PRO A 148 8.08 15.17 3.39
N GLY A 149 7.80 14.73 4.63
CA GLY A 149 8.72 13.95 5.46
C GLY A 149 9.00 12.53 4.94
N ASP A 150 10.17 12.02 5.28
CA ASP A 150 10.61 10.67 4.92
C ASP A 150 9.93 9.61 5.81
N PRO A 151 9.16 8.65 5.25
CA PRO A 151 8.47 7.63 6.04
C PRO A 151 9.39 6.68 6.80
N SER A 152 10.69 6.61 6.46
CA SER A 152 11.67 5.84 7.23
C SER A 152 11.99 6.43 8.61
N GLN A 153 11.66 7.72 8.83
CA GLN A 153 11.98 8.46 10.05
C GLN A 153 10.84 8.46 11.08
N PHE A 154 9.64 8.00 10.70
CA PHE A 154 8.47 8.04 11.58
C PHE A 154 8.44 6.90 12.60
N THR A 155 8.08 7.26 13.83
CA THR A 155 8.01 6.35 14.97
C THR A 155 6.57 5.92 15.27
N GLU A 156 6.42 4.94 16.16
CA GLU A 156 5.12 4.50 16.70
C GLU A 156 4.21 5.69 17.12
N GLN A 157 4.78 6.73 17.72
CA GLN A 157 4.04 7.90 18.18
C GLN A 157 3.46 8.73 17.03
N PHE A 158 4.12 8.78 15.86
CA PHE A 158 3.56 9.40 14.67
C PHE A 158 2.37 8.59 14.13
N TYR A 159 2.44 7.26 14.15
CA TYR A 159 1.33 6.42 13.66
C TYR A 159 0.11 6.42 14.59
N LYS A 160 0.31 6.61 15.90
CA LYS A 160 -0.76 6.64 16.91
C LYS A 160 -1.87 7.66 16.68
N GLN A 161 -1.62 8.75 15.93
CA GLN A 161 -2.63 9.79 15.68
C GLN A 161 -3.65 9.43 14.58
N TYR A 162 -3.40 8.39 13.79
CA TYR A 162 -4.26 7.99 12.66
C TYR A 162 -5.07 6.74 12.99
N ASP A 163 -6.29 6.67 12.48
CA ASP A 163 -7.19 5.52 12.64
C ASP A 163 -6.92 4.40 11.63
N MET A 164 -6.23 4.72 10.54
CA MET A 164 -5.75 3.75 9.55
C MET A 164 -4.50 4.29 8.85
N ILE A 165 -3.56 3.39 8.54
CA ILE A 165 -2.36 3.69 7.75
C ILE A 165 -2.42 2.88 6.45
N ILE A 166 -2.15 3.52 5.34
CA ILE A 166 -2.06 2.92 4.01
C ILE A 166 -0.72 3.31 3.41
N ALA A 167 0.10 2.35 2.99
CA ALA A 167 1.37 2.61 2.31
C ALA A 167 1.34 2.09 0.89
N THR A 168 1.78 2.88 -0.09
CA THR A 168 1.89 2.43 -1.49
C THR A 168 3.30 2.55 -2.04
N ASP A 169 3.64 1.67 -2.99
CA ASP A 169 4.81 1.78 -3.86
C ASP A 169 6.15 1.99 -3.12
N LEU A 170 6.27 1.47 -1.89
CA LEU A 170 7.47 1.49 -1.07
C LEU A 170 8.23 0.16 -1.15
N PRO A 171 9.58 0.16 -1.05
CA PRO A 171 10.39 -1.05 -0.99
C PRO A 171 9.91 -2.01 0.11
N PHE A 172 9.99 -3.32 -0.14
CA PHE A 172 9.39 -4.33 0.75
C PHE A 172 9.79 -4.20 2.22
N ILE A 173 11.08 -3.96 2.50
CA ILE A 173 11.60 -3.85 3.87
C ILE A 173 11.06 -2.62 4.59
N LEU A 174 10.96 -1.47 3.92
CA LEU A 174 10.40 -0.26 4.51
C LEU A 174 8.90 -0.46 4.80
N THR A 175 8.16 -1.06 3.87
CA THR A 175 6.74 -1.42 4.07
C THR A 175 6.56 -2.36 5.27
N ALA A 176 7.43 -3.36 5.43
CA ALA A 176 7.41 -4.28 6.57
C ALA A 176 7.76 -3.61 7.90
N MET A 177 8.71 -2.65 7.91
CA MET A 177 9.06 -1.85 9.08
C MET A 177 7.90 -0.93 9.50
N ILE A 178 7.26 -0.25 8.54
CA ILE A 178 6.08 0.58 8.79
C ILE A 178 4.95 -0.27 9.37
N ASN A 179 4.65 -1.42 8.78
CA ASN A 179 3.62 -2.33 9.30
C ASN A 179 3.91 -2.80 10.74
N ALA A 180 5.18 -3.09 11.07
CA ALA A 180 5.56 -3.41 12.44
C ALA A 180 5.34 -2.22 13.39
N ALA A 181 5.71 -1.00 12.98
CA ALA A 181 5.50 0.23 13.75
C ALA A 181 4.01 0.58 13.95
N THR A 182 3.16 0.42 12.93
CA THR A 182 1.71 0.63 13.05
C THR A 182 1.06 -0.43 13.94
N ARG A 183 1.55 -1.68 13.90
CA ARG A 183 1.09 -2.74 14.80
C ARG A 183 1.42 -2.43 16.26
N MET A 184 2.63 -1.91 16.55
CA MET A 184 2.99 -1.43 17.90
C MET A 184 2.13 -0.22 18.31
N ALA A 185 1.79 0.67 17.37
CA ALA A 185 0.88 1.78 17.58
C ALA A 185 -0.60 1.35 17.80
N GLY A 186 -0.93 0.08 17.61
CA GLY A 186 -2.29 -0.45 17.72
C GLY A 186 -3.21 -0.02 16.57
N ARG A 187 -2.66 0.34 15.40
CA ARG A 187 -3.40 0.88 14.26
C ARG A 187 -3.43 -0.09 13.06
N PRO A 188 -4.58 -0.22 12.38
CA PRO A 188 -4.70 -1.07 11.20
C PRO A 188 -3.89 -0.52 10.03
N PHE A 189 -3.36 -1.43 9.23
CA PHE A 189 -2.44 -1.15 8.14
C PHE A 189 -2.89 -1.80 6.83
N TYR A 190 -2.71 -1.08 5.73
CA TYR A 190 -2.76 -1.65 4.38
C TYR A 190 -1.45 -1.34 3.63
N ALA A 191 -1.06 -2.25 2.73
CA ALA A 191 -0.08 -1.95 1.70
C ALA A 191 -0.65 -2.24 0.31
N ALA A 192 -0.29 -1.44 -0.68
CA ALA A 192 -0.62 -1.69 -2.08
C ALA A 192 0.55 -1.33 -3.01
N GLY A 193 0.52 -1.85 -4.22
CA GLY A 193 1.47 -1.49 -5.26
C GLY A 193 1.03 -2.07 -6.60
N ILE A 194 1.53 -1.47 -7.68
CA ILE A 194 1.25 -1.90 -9.05
C ILE A 194 2.52 -2.07 -9.87
N HIS A 195 2.49 -3.05 -10.77
CA HIS A 195 3.54 -3.40 -11.71
C HIS A 195 2.85 -3.69 -13.06
N GLY A 196 2.64 -2.64 -13.84
CA GLY A 196 1.94 -2.66 -15.12
C GLY A 196 0.51 -3.17 -14.97
N LEU A 197 0.22 -4.33 -15.55
CA LEU A 197 -1.10 -4.98 -15.46
C LEU A 197 -1.32 -5.77 -14.16
N TYR A 198 -0.31 -5.88 -13.31
CA TYR A 198 -0.38 -6.60 -12.04
C TYR A 198 -0.42 -5.66 -10.84
N GLY A 199 -0.98 -6.11 -9.74
CA GLY A 199 -0.93 -5.37 -8.48
C GLY A 199 -1.32 -6.20 -7.27
N TYR A 200 -1.22 -5.61 -6.09
CA TYR A 200 -1.57 -6.27 -4.83
C TYR A 200 -2.25 -5.34 -3.83
N VAL A 201 -3.03 -5.93 -2.93
CA VAL A 201 -3.47 -5.30 -1.67
C VAL A 201 -3.17 -6.27 -0.53
N PHE A 202 -2.41 -5.81 0.45
CA PHE A 202 -2.18 -6.47 1.72
C PHE A 202 -2.91 -5.73 2.83
N ALA A 203 -3.49 -6.46 3.78
CA ALA A 203 -4.15 -5.94 4.97
C ALA A 203 -3.54 -6.55 6.24
N ASP A 204 -3.26 -5.72 7.25
CA ASP A 204 -3.00 -6.13 8.62
C ASP A 204 -3.83 -5.27 9.58
N LEU A 205 -5.02 -5.78 9.94
CA LEU A 205 -5.94 -5.09 10.84
C LEU A 205 -5.73 -5.49 12.32
N ILE A 206 -4.61 -6.15 12.63
CA ILE A 206 -4.26 -6.73 13.94
C ILE A 206 -5.29 -7.77 14.41
N ALA A 207 -6.41 -7.32 14.96
CA ALA A 207 -7.60 -8.09 15.28
C ALA A 207 -8.82 -7.17 15.06
N HIS A 208 -9.59 -7.43 14.02
CA HIS A 208 -10.70 -6.58 13.58
C HIS A 208 -12.05 -7.20 13.91
N GLU A 209 -12.96 -6.42 14.51
CA GLU A 209 -14.35 -6.82 14.75
C GLU A 209 -15.32 -6.04 13.88
N TYR A 210 -16.17 -6.80 13.19
CA TYR A 210 -17.16 -6.32 12.22
C TYR A 210 -18.51 -7.01 12.41
N ILE A 211 -19.57 -6.41 11.89
CA ILE A 211 -20.94 -6.91 12.03
C ILE A 211 -21.51 -7.24 10.65
N ILE A 212 -21.89 -8.51 10.45
CA ILE A 212 -22.71 -8.95 9.32
C ILE A 212 -24.18 -8.91 9.74
N GLU A 213 -25.02 -8.23 8.97
CA GLU A 213 -26.48 -8.33 9.09
C GLU A 213 -27.02 -9.37 8.10
N ARG A 214 -27.87 -10.29 8.57
CA ARG A 214 -28.51 -11.29 7.71
C ARG A 214 -29.89 -11.70 8.23
N GLU A 215 -30.74 -12.21 7.35
CA GLU A 215 -31.97 -12.86 7.79
C GLU A 215 -31.65 -14.06 8.70
N ARG A 216 -32.44 -14.22 9.76
CA ARG A 216 -32.24 -15.28 10.75
C ARG A 216 -32.31 -16.66 10.10
N SER A 217 -31.25 -17.44 10.26
CA SER A 217 -31.21 -18.82 9.78
C SER A 217 -32.08 -19.75 10.65
N ASN A 218 -32.53 -20.87 10.07
CA ASN A 218 -33.13 -21.98 10.81
C ASN A 218 -32.10 -22.67 11.73
N ILE A 219 -30.80 -22.48 11.49
CA ILE A 219 -29.70 -22.97 12.33
C ILE A 219 -29.28 -21.84 13.26
N THR A 220 -29.36 -22.07 14.58
CA THR A 220 -28.93 -21.10 15.59
C THR A 220 -27.46 -20.72 15.41
N THR A 221 -27.18 -19.45 15.14
CA THR A 221 -25.82 -18.91 15.14
C THR A 221 -25.30 -18.86 16.58
N VAL A 222 -24.13 -19.45 16.84
CA VAL A 222 -23.46 -19.47 18.15
C VAL A 222 -22.03 -18.95 18.03
N ALA A 223 -21.48 -18.40 19.12
CA ALA A 223 -20.09 -18.00 19.18
C ALA A 223 -19.16 -19.23 19.07
N LYS A 224 -18.27 -19.22 18.09
CA LYS A 224 -17.32 -20.30 17.77
C LYS A 224 -16.24 -19.82 16.79
N ALA A 225 -15.12 -20.53 16.73
CA ALA A 225 -14.19 -20.40 15.60
C ALA A 225 -14.86 -20.87 14.29
N GLU A 226 -14.65 -20.13 13.21
CA GLU A 226 -15.04 -20.50 11.84
C GLU A 226 -13.83 -20.90 10.99
N SER A 227 -12.64 -20.34 11.27
CA SER A 227 -11.35 -20.70 10.67
C SER A 227 -10.22 -20.53 11.70
N SER A 228 -8.96 -20.71 11.29
CA SER A 228 -7.79 -20.35 12.11
C SER A 228 -7.67 -18.85 12.40
N THR A 229 -8.27 -17.99 11.56
CA THR A 229 -8.21 -16.52 11.69
C THR A 229 -9.50 -15.92 12.23
N ARG A 230 -10.64 -16.59 11.99
CA ARG A 230 -11.99 -16.05 12.16
C ARG A 230 -12.77 -16.73 13.28
N ALA A 231 -13.47 -15.94 14.09
CA ALA A 231 -14.47 -16.41 15.03
C ALA A 231 -15.74 -15.57 15.01
N ILE A 232 -16.89 -16.19 15.28
CA ILE A 232 -18.10 -15.48 15.73
C ILE A 232 -17.91 -15.18 17.22
N THR A 233 -17.95 -13.91 17.60
CA THR A 233 -17.79 -13.46 18.99
C THR A 233 -19.13 -13.09 19.64
N GLY A 234 -20.14 -12.73 18.84
CA GLY A 234 -21.46 -12.38 19.36
C GLY A 234 -22.58 -12.51 18.32
N VAL A 235 -23.80 -12.68 18.79
CA VAL A 235 -25.01 -12.70 17.96
C VAL A 235 -26.10 -11.91 18.70
N THR A 236 -26.69 -10.93 18.03
CA THR A 236 -27.89 -10.22 18.51
C THR A 236 -28.98 -10.27 17.45
N THR A 237 -30.23 -10.00 17.83
CA THR A 237 -31.35 -10.02 16.90
C THR A 237 -32.14 -8.71 16.97
N LYS A 238 -32.56 -8.22 15.80
CA LYS A 238 -33.52 -7.11 15.66
C LYS A 238 -34.72 -7.55 14.83
N LYS A 239 -35.86 -6.88 15.04
CA LYS A 239 -37.00 -6.96 14.13
C LYS A 239 -37.01 -5.72 13.24
N GLU A 240 -37.05 -5.94 11.94
CA GLU A 240 -37.06 -4.86 10.94
C GLU A 240 -37.95 -5.27 9.78
N ASN A 241 -38.90 -4.41 9.40
CA ASN A 241 -39.89 -4.66 8.35
C ASN A 241 -40.61 -6.03 8.48
N GLY A 242 -40.91 -6.45 9.71
CA GLY A 242 -41.56 -7.73 10.02
C GLY A 242 -40.63 -8.97 9.97
N LYS A 243 -39.39 -8.83 9.49
CA LYS A 243 -38.39 -9.89 9.46
C LYS A 243 -37.55 -9.91 10.74
N ASN A 244 -37.08 -11.10 11.13
CA ASN A 244 -36.08 -11.24 12.19
C ASN A 244 -34.68 -11.22 11.54
N ILE A 245 -33.88 -10.19 11.83
CA ILE A 245 -32.51 -10.06 11.35
C ILE A 245 -31.55 -10.44 12.48
N GLU A 246 -30.57 -11.29 12.18
CA GLU A 246 -29.41 -11.54 13.04
C GLU A 246 -28.31 -10.54 12.69
N LEU A 247 -27.77 -9.86 13.71
CA LEU A 247 -26.49 -9.17 13.63
C LEU A 247 -25.43 -10.09 14.24
N VAL A 248 -24.55 -10.60 13.39
CA VAL A 248 -23.48 -11.53 13.76
C VAL A 248 -22.18 -10.76 13.85
N THR A 249 -21.69 -10.56 15.07
CA THR A 249 -20.37 -9.98 15.33
C THR A 249 -19.30 -11.04 15.10
N LYS A 250 -18.35 -10.73 14.23
CA LYS A 250 -17.22 -11.59 13.89
C LYS A 250 -15.91 -10.86 14.19
N ARG A 251 -14.88 -11.65 14.52
CA ARG A 251 -13.50 -11.20 14.66
C ARG A 251 -12.62 -11.90 13.64
N GLU A 252 -11.73 -11.16 13.00
CA GLU A 252 -10.66 -11.65 12.12
C GLU A 252 -9.29 -11.23 12.69
N ASN A 253 -8.37 -12.18 12.79
CA ASN A 253 -7.00 -11.95 13.26
C ASN A 253 -6.03 -11.88 12.08
N TYR A 254 -5.05 -10.98 12.17
CA TYR A 254 -4.12 -10.67 11.08
C TYR A 254 -2.65 -10.90 11.46
N SER A 255 -1.87 -11.30 10.46
CA SER A 255 -0.42 -11.47 10.55
C SER A 255 0.28 -10.28 9.88
N PRO A 256 1.39 -9.77 10.44
CA PRO A 256 2.18 -8.70 9.82
C PRO A 256 2.81 -9.16 8.50
N LEU A 257 3.09 -8.20 7.61
CA LEU A 257 3.54 -8.40 6.22
C LEU A 257 4.73 -9.35 6.12
N LEU A 258 5.73 -9.20 7.00
CA LEU A 258 6.92 -10.04 6.98
C LEU A 258 6.61 -11.53 7.21
N LEU A 259 5.65 -11.82 8.10
CA LEU A 259 5.18 -13.19 8.35
C LEU A 259 4.25 -13.67 7.23
N ALA A 260 3.33 -12.81 6.75
CA ALA A 260 2.46 -13.15 5.62
C ALA A 260 3.25 -13.47 4.33
N ASN A 261 4.37 -12.78 4.10
CA ASN A 261 5.26 -13.00 2.96
C ASN A 261 6.03 -14.34 3.03
N SER A 262 6.32 -14.86 4.24
CA SER A 262 6.95 -16.18 4.42
C SER A 262 5.95 -17.30 4.72
N SER A 263 4.66 -16.99 4.81
CA SER A 263 3.61 -17.95 5.19
C SER A 263 3.34 -18.98 4.09
N PRO A 264 2.92 -20.22 4.45
CA PRO A 264 2.41 -21.20 3.50
C PRO A 264 1.04 -20.78 2.93
N LEU A 265 0.57 -21.50 1.91
CA LEU A 265 -0.85 -21.50 1.57
C LEU A 265 -1.66 -22.21 2.67
N SER A 266 -2.94 -21.84 2.83
CA SER A 266 -3.82 -22.49 3.80
C SER A 266 -3.99 -23.99 3.48
N SER A 267 -4.32 -24.79 4.51
CA SER A 267 -4.44 -26.25 4.37
C SER A 267 -5.50 -26.69 3.36
N GLU A 268 -6.47 -25.82 3.03
CA GLU A 268 -7.46 -26.07 1.97
C GLU A 268 -6.85 -26.10 0.55
N TYR A 269 -5.77 -25.34 0.31
CA TYR A 269 -5.00 -25.43 -0.93
C TYR A 269 -4.12 -26.68 -0.91
N LEU A 270 -3.31 -26.86 0.13
CA LEU A 270 -2.35 -27.96 0.23
C LEU A 270 -3.01 -29.35 0.13
N LYS A 271 -4.23 -29.52 0.68
CA LYS A 271 -5.01 -30.77 0.59
C LYS A 271 -5.71 -30.97 -0.78
N ASN A 272 -5.67 -29.99 -1.69
CA ASN A 272 -6.42 -30.02 -2.96
C ASN A 272 -5.58 -29.60 -4.17
N ARG A 273 -5.08 -30.59 -4.91
CA ARG A 273 -4.24 -30.40 -6.12
C ARG A 273 -4.90 -29.54 -7.22
N ARG A 274 -6.24 -29.50 -7.32
CA ARG A 274 -6.95 -28.62 -8.27
C ARG A 274 -6.91 -27.16 -7.80
N ARG A 275 -7.00 -26.90 -6.49
CA ARG A 275 -6.84 -25.54 -5.94
C ARG A 275 -5.41 -25.05 -6.10
N LEU A 276 -4.40 -25.89 -5.85
CA LEU A 276 -2.98 -25.53 -6.08
C LEU A 276 -2.73 -25.10 -7.54
N LYS A 277 -3.24 -25.85 -8.52
CA LYS A 277 -3.13 -25.50 -9.95
C LYS A 277 -3.83 -24.19 -10.36
N ASN A 278 -4.71 -23.67 -9.51
CA ASN A 278 -5.44 -22.42 -9.72
C ASN A 278 -4.91 -21.26 -8.85
N VAL A 279 -3.76 -21.43 -8.16
CA VAL A 279 -3.07 -20.32 -7.49
C VAL A 279 -2.45 -19.44 -8.56
N SER A 280 -2.60 -18.12 -8.43
CA SER A 280 -2.07 -17.16 -9.39
C SER A 280 -0.53 -17.24 -9.43
N PRO A 281 0.09 -17.28 -10.62
CA PRO A 281 1.55 -17.23 -10.75
C PRO A 281 2.14 -15.91 -10.24
N LEU A 282 1.32 -14.86 -10.08
CA LEU A 282 1.71 -13.60 -9.46
C LEU A 282 2.13 -13.76 -8.00
N LEU A 283 1.63 -14.77 -7.27
CA LEU A 283 1.99 -14.98 -5.86
C LEU A 283 3.49 -15.31 -5.68
N PRO A 284 4.04 -16.40 -6.25
CA PRO A 284 5.48 -16.66 -6.19
C PRO A 284 6.31 -15.57 -6.88
N ALA A 285 5.82 -14.97 -7.97
CA ALA A 285 6.55 -13.92 -8.69
C ALA A 285 6.70 -12.62 -7.89
N LEU A 286 5.67 -12.16 -7.19
CA LEU A 286 5.73 -10.97 -6.31
C LEU A 286 6.64 -11.23 -5.11
N ARG A 287 6.56 -12.41 -4.49
CA ARG A 287 7.48 -12.81 -3.40
C ARG A 287 8.94 -12.83 -3.86
N ALA A 288 9.19 -13.28 -5.09
CA ALA A 288 10.52 -13.27 -5.68
C ALA A 288 10.98 -11.86 -6.07
N LEU A 289 10.08 -10.98 -6.50
CA LEU A 289 10.40 -9.59 -6.83
C LEU A 289 10.88 -8.82 -5.61
N TRP A 290 10.20 -8.95 -4.47
CA TRP A 290 10.61 -8.36 -3.20
C TRP A 290 11.93 -8.94 -2.67
N GLU A 291 12.16 -10.24 -2.82
CA GLU A 291 13.42 -10.87 -2.42
C GLU A 291 14.59 -10.48 -3.35
N PHE A 292 14.31 -10.24 -4.63
CA PHE A 292 15.26 -9.71 -5.60
C PHE A 292 15.64 -8.27 -5.25
N GLU A 293 14.66 -7.36 -5.15
CA GLU A 293 14.85 -5.95 -4.77
C GLU A 293 15.66 -5.83 -3.47
N ARG A 294 15.33 -6.64 -2.46
CA ARG A 294 16.04 -6.69 -1.18
C ARG A 294 17.52 -7.11 -1.30
N LYS A 295 17.86 -7.91 -2.30
CA LYS A 295 19.22 -8.45 -2.53
C LYS A 295 20.07 -7.58 -3.46
N THR A 296 19.46 -6.93 -4.45
CA THR A 296 20.17 -6.17 -5.51
C THR A 296 20.06 -4.65 -5.35
N GLY A 297 19.04 -4.17 -4.63
CA GLY A 297 18.72 -2.74 -4.52
C GLY A 297 18.00 -2.16 -5.74
N HIS A 298 17.57 -2.99 -6.70
CA HIS A 298 16.82 -2.57 -7.89
C HIS A 298 15.85 -3.64 -8.38
N PHE A 299 14.92 -3.28 -9.26
CA PHE A 299 14.04 -4.24 -9.92
C PHE A 299 14.78 -5.06 -11.00
N PRO A 300 14.35 -6.29 -11.32
CA PRO A 300 14.96 -7.11 -12.36
C PRO A 300 14.99 -6.39 -13.71
N GLY A 301 16.18 -6.17 -14.25
CA GLY A 301 16.35 -5.60 -15.58
C GLY A 301 16.24 -6.64 -16.70
N HIS A 302 16.63 -6.23 -17.90
CA HIS A 302 16.72 -7.12 -19.06
C HIS A 302 18.11 -7.77 -19.22
N SER A 303 19.00 -7.63 -18.22
CA SER A 303 20.30 -8.29 -18.23
C SER A 303 20.15 -9.81 -18.11
N LYS A 304 21.11 -10.57 -18.64
CA LYS A 304 21.05 -12.03 -18.56
C LYS A 304 21.15 -12.50 -17.11
N GLU A 305 21.94 -11.78 -16.32
CA GLU A 305 22.20 -11.98 -14.91
C GLU A 305 20.91 -11.81 -14.09
N ASP A 306 20.18 -10.70 -14.27
CA ASP A 306 18.91 -10.43 -13.58
C ASP A 306 17.85 -11.47 -13.95
N LEU A 307 17.73 -11.80 -15.24
CA LEU A 307 16.74 -12.75 -15.73
C LEU A 307 16.97 -14.16 -15.16
N ILE A 308 18.22 -14.61 -15.06
CA ILE A 308 18.58 -15.89 -14.42
C ILE A 308 18.28 -15.82 -12.91
N LEU A 309 18.74 -14.77 -12.24
CA LEU A 309 18.63 -14.61 -10.79
C LEU A 309 17.15 -14.55 -10.34
N PHE A 310 16.34 -13.73 -11.01
CA PHE A 310 14.90 -13.63 -10.74
C PHE A 310 14.18 -14.95 -11.05
N THR A 311 14.51 -15.63 -12.16
CA THR A 311 13.89 -16.92 -12.50
C THR A 311 14.20 -17.99 -11.45
N THR A 312 15.43 -18.03 -10.92
CA THR A 312 15.79 -18.91 -9.80
C THR A 312 14.95 -18.59 -8.56
N MET A 313 14.90 -17.32 -8.13
CA MET A 313 14.09 -16.93 -6.96
C MET A 313 12.60 -17.22 -7.13
N ALA A 314 12.03 -17.00 -8.32
CA ALA A 314 10.63 -17.32 -8.60
C ALA A 314 10.34 -18.83 -8.47
N ASN A 315 11.26 -19.69 -8.89
CA ASN A 315 11.17 -21.14 -8.69
C ASN A 315 11.36 -21.55 -7.21
N GLU A 316 12.25 -20.89 -6.47
CA GLU A 316 12.38 -21.07 -5.01
C GLU A 316 11.07 -20.73 -4.30
N LYS A 317 10.44 -19.58 -4.62
CA LYS A 317 9.14 -19.17 -4.04
C LYS A 317 7.98 -20.05 -4.45
N LEU A 318 7.99 -20.59 -5.67
CA LEU A 318 7.07 -21.64 -6.12
C LEU A 318 7.23 -22.92 -5.26
N GLY A 319 8.47 -23.32 -4.95
CA GLY A 319 8.79 -24.44 -4.07
C GLY A 319 8.33 -24.23 -2.63
N GLU A 320 8.60 -23.06 -2.04
CA GLU A 320 8.14 -22.68 -0.69
C GLU A 320 6.61 -22.77 -0.54
N LEU A 321 5.87 -22.39 -1.59
CA LEU A 321 4.41 -22.47 -1.64
C LEU A 321 3.86 -23.87 -1.98
N GLN A 322 4.73 -24.87 -2.19
CA GLN A 322 4.40 -26.23 -2.63
C GLN A 322 3.58 -26.27 -3.92
N LEU A 323 3.83 -25.32 -4.82
CA LEU A 323 3.10 -25.16 -6.06
C LEU A 323 3.65 -26.07 -7.18
N PRO A 324 2.79 -26.57 -8.09
CA PRO A 324 3.24 -27.27 -9.28
C PRO A 324 4.12 -26.39 -10.20
N PRO A 325 5.20 -26.93 -10.81
CA PRO A 325 6.12 -26.16 -11.64
C PRO A 325 5.47 -25.63 -12.94
N ASP A 326 4.33 -26.15 -13.36
CA ASP A 326 3.56 -25.69 -14.54
C ASP A 326 2.83 -24.35 -14.34
N ILE A 327 2.92 -23.74 -13.15
CA ILE A 327 2.29 -22.44 -12.84
C ILE A 327 3.10 -21.26 -13.39
N LEU A 328 4.42 -21.21 -13.18
CA LEU A 328 5.29 -20.14 -13.70
C LEU A 328 5.64 -20.37 -15.18
N LYS A 329 4.66 -20.09 -16.05
CA LYS A 329 4.82 -20.17 -17.50
C LYS A 329 5.73 -19.07 -18.04
N ALA A 330 6.48 -19.38 -19.10
CA ALA A 330 7.41 -18.45 -19.73
C ALA A 330 6.74 -17.15 -20.23
N ASP A 331 5.51 -17.23 -20.76
CA ASP A 331 4.77 -16.06 -21.25
C ASP A 331 4.34 -15.13 -20.10
N PHE A 332 3.88 -15.70 -18.98
CA PHE A 332 3.58 -14.95 -17.76
C PHE A 332 4.85 -14.28 -17.22
N MET A 333 5.96 -15.02 -17.09
CA MET A 333 7.23 -14.47 -16.61
C MET A 333 7.70 -13.29 -17.47
N ARG A 334 7.52 -13.37 -18.79
CA ARG A 334 7.83 -12.29 -19.73
C ARG A 334 6.92 -11.07 -19.52
N SER A 335 5.60 -11.27 -19.47
CA SER A 335 4.63 -10.18 -19.25
C SER A 335 4.86 -9.48 -17.90
N PHE A 336 5.08 -10.27 -16.85
CA PHE A 336 5.42 -9.78 -15.51
C PHE A 336 6.69 -8.92 -15.52
N LEU A 337 7.82 -9.45 -16.04
CA LEU A 337 9.09 -8.73 -16.08
C LEU A 337 9.06 -7.47 -16.95
N GLN A 338 8.27 -7.45 -18.02
CA GLN A 338 8.04 -6.25 -18.83
C GLN A 338 7.18 -5.20 -18.11
N SER A 339 6.41 -5.62 -17.09
CA SER A 339 5.49 -4.77 -16.34
C SER A 339 6.07 -4.23 -15.03
N VAL A 340 7.17 -4.80 -14.51
CA VAL A 340 7.77 -4.37 -13.23
C VAL A 340 8.13 -2.87 -13.25
N GLY A 341 7.78 -2.17 -12.17
CA GLY A 341 8.03 -0.74 -12.00
C GLY A 341 7.18 0.20 -12.88
N SER A 342 6.36 -0.33 -13.79
CA SER A 342 5.46 0.47 -14.62
C SER A 342 4.15 0.78 -13.90
N GLU A 343 3.58 1.96 -14.12
CA GLU A 343 2.27 2.35 -13.57
C GLU A 343 1.24 2.48 -14.69
N ILE A 344 0.11 1.78 -14.54
CA ILE A 344 -0.99 1.78 -15.51
C ILE A 344 -2.27 2.20 -14.78
N VAL A 345 -2.89 3.30 -15.22
CA VAL A 345 -4.03 3.92 -14.53
C VAL A 345 -5.24 2.97 -14.36
N PRO A 346 -5.65 2.15 -15.35
CA PRO A 346 -6.64 1.09 -15.12
C PRO A 346 -6.32 0.13 -13.96
N THR A 347 -5.06 -0.30 -13.84
CA THR A 347 -4.60 -1.15 -12.73
C THR A 347 -4.66 -0.41 -11.40
N ALA A 348 -4.18 0.84 -11.38
CA ALA A 348 -4.26 1.72 -10.23
C ALA A 348 -5.70 1.91 -9.74
N ALA A 349 -6.65 2.11 -10.68
CA ALA A 349 -8.06 2.31 -10.38
C ALA A 349 -8.72 1.06 -9.81
N PHE A 350 -8.39 -0.13 -10.33
CA PHE A 350 -8.88 -1.40 -9.77
C PHE A 350 -8.33 -1.63 -8.36
N VAL A 351 -7.00 -1.58 -8.20
CA VAL A 351 -6.32 -1.88 -6.92
C VAL A 351 -6.68 -0.84 -5.86
N GLY A 352 -6.61 0.45 -6.21
CA GLY A 352 -6.93 1.55 -5.31
C GLY A 352 -8.42 1.62 -4.97
N GLY A 353 -9.31 1.33 -5.93
CA GLY A 353 -10.74 1.18 -5.68
C GLY A 353 -11.05 0.06 -4.69
N ARG A 354 -10.51 -1.14 -4.92
CA ARG A 354 -10.75 -2.30 -4.05
C ARG A 354 -10.15 -2.14 -2.65
N LEU A 355 -8.98 -1.52 -2.52
CA LEU A 355 -8.42 -1.17 -1.20
C LEU A 355 -9.31 -0.16 -0.48
N SER A 356 -9.76 0.89 -1.17
CA SER A 356 -10.57 1.95 -0.56
C SER A 356 -11.94 1.44 -0.10
N GLU A 357 -12.57 0.56 -0.87
CA GLU A 357 -13.80 -0.14 -0.45
C GLU A 357 -13.58 -0.92 0.86
N ASP A 358 -12.49 -1.69 0.94
CA ASP A 358 -12.15 -2.47 2.14
C ASP A 358 -11.84 -1.57 3.35
N ALA A 359 -11.10 -0.47 3.13
CA ALA A 359 -10.80 0.53 4.14
C ALA A 359 -12.07 1.20 4.71
N ILE A 360 -13.02 1.60 3.84
CA ILE A 360 -14.29 2.19 4.25
C ILE A 360 -15.16 1.18 5.01
N ASN A 361 -15.20 -0.08 4.58
CA ASN A 361 -15.87 -1.17 5.30
C ASN A 361 -15.29 -1.38 6.71
N VAL A 362 -13.96 -1.40 6.84
CA VAL A 362 -13.25 -1.52 8.12
C VAL A 362 -13.51 -0.32 9.05
N LEU A 363 -13.49 0.91 8.53
CA LEU A 363 -13.84 2.11 9.32
C LEU A 363 -15.31 2.08 9.76
N GLY A 364 -16.22 1.63 8.89
CA GLY A 364 -17.63 1.42 9.22
C GLY A 364 -17.89 0.26 10.19
N LYS A 365 -16.95 -0.67 10.37
CA LYS A 365 -17.11 -2.00 11.01
C LYS A 365 -18.19 -2.86 10.33
N ARG A 366 -18.25 -2.78 9.01
CA ARG A 366 -19.20 -3.46 8.11
C ARG A 366 -18.47 -4.46 7.23
N GLU A 367 -19.21 -5.48 6.79
CA GLU A 367 -18.75 -6.50 5.85
C GLU A 367 -17.49 -7.27 6.29
N GLN A 368 -17.15 -8.31 5.52
CA GLN A 368 -15.94 -9.08 5.75
C GLN A 368 -14.75 -8.41 5.02
N PRO A 369 -13.69 -7.99 5.74
CA PRO A 369 -12.49 -7.40 5.12
C PRO A 369 -11.66 -8.41 4.31
N ILE A 370 -10.70 -7.90 3.51
CA ILE A 370 -9.65 -8.70 2.86
C ILE A 370 -8.86 -9.46 3.94
N GLN A 371 -8.67 -10.76 3.74
CA GLN A 371 -7.92 -11.63 4.66
C GLN A 371 -6.95 -12.53 3.88
N ASN A 372 -5.67 -12.17 3.76
CA ASN A 372 -5.05 -10.86 4.02
C ASN A 372 -4.31 -10.32 2.79
N PHE A 373 -4.22 -11.10 1.70
CA PHE A 373 -3.40 -10.78 0.55
C PHE A 373 -4.18 -10.96 -0.76
N MET A 374 -4.64 -9.88 -1.36
CA MET A 374 -5.26 -9.86 -2.69
C MET A 374 -4.18 -9.64 -3.75
N LEU A 375 -4.27 -10.38 -4.85
CA LEU A 375 -3.45 -10.22 -6.04
C LEU A 375 -4.32 -9.90 -7.25
N PHE A 376 -4.06 -8.81 -7.95
CA PHE A 376 -4.73 -8.47 -9.20
C PHE A 376 -3.87 -8.84 -10.40
N ASP A 377 -4.47 -9.58 -11.33
CA ASP A 377 -3.92 -10.00 -12.61
C ASP A 377 -4.80 -9.41 -13.72
N GLY A 378 -4.29 -8.37 -14.39
CA GLY A 378 -4.99 -7.66 -15.47
C GLY A 378 -4.99 -8.40 -16.81
N ASP A 379 -4.12 -9.40 -17.03
CA ASP A 379 -4.19 -10.26 -18.22
C ASP A 379 -5.38 -11.23 -18.10
N GLY A 380 -5.57 -11.79 -16.90
CA GLY A 380 -6.68 -12.70 -16.58
C GLY A 380 -7.97 -12.02 -16.11
N PHE A 381 -7.94 -10.72 -15.80
CA PHE A 381 -8.96 -9.99 -15.03
C PHE A 381 -9.39 -10.73 -13.74
N GLN A 382 -8.42 -11.20 -12.96
CA GLN A 382 -8.67 -11.94 -11.71
C GLN A 382 -8.09 -11.20 -10.49
N ALA A 383 -8.79 -11.30 -9.37
CA ALA A 383 -8.39 -10.70 -8.09
C ALA A 383 -8.44 -11.70 -6.91
N PRO A 384 -7.78 -12.88 -6.98
CA PRO A 384 -7.81 -13.85 -5.90
C PRO A 384 -7.24 -13.31 -4.58
N ILE A 385 -7.88 -13.71 -3.48
CA ILE A 385 -7.46 -13.40 -2.11
C ILE A 385 -6.89 -14.66 -1.46
N TYR A 386 -5.71 -14.54 -0.86
CA TYR A 386 -5.01 -15.57 -0.11
C TYR A 386 -4.91 -15.17 1.36
N ALA A 387 -5.38 -16.05 2.25
CA ALA A 387 -5.17 -15.93 3.69
C ALA A 387 -3.78 -16.51 4.03
N LEU A 388 -2.79 -15.64 4.18
CA LEU A 388 -1.39 -15.98 4.37
C LEU A 388 -0.99 -15.68 5.82
N HIS A 389 -0.93 -16.75 6.62
CA HIS A 389 -0.58 -16.71 8.03
C HIS A 389 0.42 -17.83 8.34
N PRO A 390 1.31 -17.65 9.33
CA PRO A 390 2.21 -18.72 9.76
C PRO A 390 1.37 -19.90 10.27
N PHE A 391 1.99 -21.08 10.36
CA PHE A 391 1.33 -22.25 10.92
C PHE A 391 0.85 -21.96 12.34
N PHE A 392 -0.46 -21.75 12.49
CA PHE A 392 -1.11 -21.99 13.76
C PHE A 392 -1.22 -23.51 13.90
N ASP A 393 -0.62 -24.07 14.96
CA ASP A 393 -1.14 -25.32 15.52
C ASP A 393 -2.66 -25.15 15.74
N GLU A 394 -3.43 -26.23 15.66
CA GLU A 394 -4.92 -26.21 15.72
C GLU A 394 -5.48 -25.87 17.13
N GLN A 395 -4.95 -24.84 17.77
CA GLN A 395 -5.54 -24.15 18.91
C GLN A 395 -6.59 -23.16 18.37
N PRO A 396 -7.90 -23.41 18.54
CA PRO A 396 -8.93 -22.49 18.07
C PRO A 396 -8.78 -21.14 18.78
N VAL A 397 -9.02 -20.05 18.04
CA VAL A 397 -9.04 -18.68 18.58
C VAL A 397 -9.93 -18.63 19.82
N VAL A 398 -9.31 -18.48 20.99
CA VAL A 398 -10.00 -18.51 22.28
C VAL A 398 -10.94 -17.30 22.34
N ALA A 399 -12.22 -17.52 22.66
CA ALA A 399 -13.24 -16.47 22.64
C ALA A 399 -13.04 -15.36 23.70
N ASN A 400 -12.05 -15.51 24.59
CA ASN A 400 -11.75 -14.56 25.67
C ASN A 400 -10.57 -13.68 25.26
N GLY A 401 -10.79 -12.36 25.25
CA GLY A 401 -9.87 -11.36 24.70
C GLY A 401 -8.59 -11.15 25.49
N VAL A 402 -7.64 -12.07 25.38
CA VAL A 402 -6.23 -11.84 25.73
C VAL A 402 -5.42 -11.91 24.44
N ALA A 403 -4.60 -10.90 24.18
CA ALA A 403 -3.72 -10.89 23.01
C ALA A 403 -2.74 -12.07 23.08
N ALA A 404 -2.83 -13.00 22.11
CA ALA A 404 -1.87 -14.08 21.99
C ALA A 404 -0.50 -13.49 21.61
N ALA A 405 0.45 -13.53 22.54
CA ALA A 405 1.83 -13.17 22.26
C ALA A 405 2.38 -14.13 21.19
N ILE A 406 2.95 -13.57 20.12
CA ILE A 406 3.63 -14.35 19.09
C ILE A 406 4.82 -15.05 19.77
N PRO A 407 4.98 -16.38 19.66
CA PRO A 407 6.10 -17.07 20.27
C PRO A 407 7.40 -16.61 19.59
N LEU A 408 8.29 -16.00 20.37
CA LEU A 408 9.67 -15.79 19.95
C LEU A 408 10.29 -17.18 19.68
N LEU A 409 10.99 -17.33 18.55
CA LEU A 409 11.69 -18.57 18.19
C LEU A 409 12.80 -18.87 19.21
N THR A 410 12.48 -19.59 20.28
CA THR A 410 13.47 -20.17 21.19
C THR A 410 14.22 -21.28 20.48
N SER A 411 15.55 -21.24 20.52
CA SER A 411 16.44 -22.22 19.89
C SER A 411 16.09 -23.67 20.27
N PRO A 412 16.30 -24.65 19.36
CA PRO A 412 15.86 -26.02 19.58
C PRO A 412 16.56 -26.67 20.79
N PRO A 413 15.85 -27.49 21.58
CA PRO A 413 16.43 -28.16 22.74
C PRO A 413 17.42 -29.24 22.30
N VAL A 414 18.64 -29.18 22.84
CA VAL A 414 19.64 -30.25 22.70
C VAL A 414 19.34 -31.35 23.71
N GLY A 415 19.06 -32.58 23.26
CA GLY A 415 19.10 -33.74 24.15
C GLY A 415 18.33 -34.99 23.71
N ALA A 416 19.05 -35.98 23.16
CA ALA A 416 18.76 -37.40 23.30
C ALA A 416 20.05 -38.20 23.07
N GLY A 417 20.62 -38.79 24.12
CA GLY A 417 21.92 -39.47 24.07
C GLY A 417 21.85 -40.99 24.22
N LEU A 418 22.96 -41.68 23.95
CA LEU A 418 23.17 -43.10 24.26
C LEU A 418 24.63 -43.39 24.68
N GLY A 419 24.81 -43.92 25.90
CA GLY A 419 25.90 -44.86 26.25
C GLY A 419 27.19 -44.35 26.91
N GLY A 420 27.45 -44.80 28.16
CA GLY A 420 28.81 -45.23 28.58
C GLY A 420 29.69 -44.37 29.52
N ILE A 421 29.44 -44.44 30.83
CA ILE A 421 30.38 -44.70 31.97
C ILE A 421 31.91 -44.63 31.71
N PRO A 422 32.80 -44.09 32.61
CA PRO A 422 32.64 -43.28 33.84
C PRO A 422 33.55 -42.01 33.97
N ALA A 423 33.41 -41.31 35.11
CA ALA A 423 34.24 -40.24 35.70
C ALA A 423 35.72 -40.69 36.00
N PRO A 424 36.70 -39.83 36.46
CA PRO A 424 36.53 -38.62 37.29
C PRO A 424 37.50 -37.43 37.12
N GLY A 425 37.22 -36.30 37.81
CA GLY A 425 38.22 -35.26 38.09
C GLY A 425 37.68 -33.90 38.58
N VAL A 426 38.00 -33.53 39.84
CA VAL A 426 38.34 -32.20 40.42
C VAL A 426 37.99 -30.93 39.60
N GLY A 427 37.41 -29.84 40.14
CA GLY A 427 36.98 -29.50 41.51
C GLY A 427 36.88 -27.97 41.72
N MET A 428 36.02 -27.55 42.67
CA MET A 428 36.00 -26.28 43.45
C MET A 428 36.05 -24.86 42.82
N GLN A 429 35.18 -24.02 43.42
CA GLN A 429 35.33 -22.60 43.79
C GLN A 429 35.03 -21.45 42.80
N ASP A 430 33.95 -20.74 43.13
CA ASP A 430 33.83 -19.30 43.45
C ASP A 430 34.55 -18.23 42.59
N GLY A 431 33.78 -17.19 42.21
CA GLY A 431 34.35 -15.95 41.67
C GLY A 431 33.32 -14.98 41.10
N THR A 432 32.77 -14.09 41.94
CA THR A 432 31.92 -12.98 41.51
C THR A 432 32.71 -11.85 40.85
N ALA A 433 32.23 -11.33 39.72
CA ALA A 433 32.24 -9.89 39.36
C ALA A 433 31.58 -9.67 38.00
N GLY A 434 30.74 -8.64 37.86
CA GLY A 434 30.21 -8.19 36.58
C GLY A 434 30.85 -6.87 36.14
N VAL A 435 31.06 -6.69 34.83
CA VAL A 435 31.31 -5.39 34.18
C VAL A 435 30.62 -5.41 32.81
N ALA A 436 30.03 -4.29 32.41
CA ALA A 436 29.45 -4.11 31.08
C ALA A 436 30.53 -4.08 29.99
N ALA A 437 30.20 -4.57 28.80
CA ALA A 437 31.04 -4.44 27.60
C ALA A 437 30.20 -3.92 26.42
N ALA A 438 30.58 -2.77 25.89
CA ALA A 438 30.07 -2.27 24.62
C ALA A 438 30.65 -3.09 23.46
N PHE A 439 29.85 -3.37 22.44
CA PHE A 439 30.34 -3.96 21.19
C PHE A 439 30.62 -2.87 20.17
N ASN A 440 31.90 -2.72 19.85
CA ASN A 440 32.41 -1.80 18.84
C ASN A 440 32.45 -2.52 17.49
N ALA A 441 31.96 -1.89 16.41
CA ALA A 441 32.05 -2.43 15.06
C ALA A 441 33.34 -1.96 14.36
N PRO A 442 34.07 -2.83 13.62
CA PRO A 442 35.26 -2.41 12.90
C PRO A 442 34.88 -1.73 11.57
N VAL A 443 35.42 -0.53 11.38
CA VAL A 443 35.51 0.14 10.07
C VAL A 443 36.74 -0.42 9.34
N LEU A 444 36.62 -0.68 8.05
CA LEU A 444 37.76 -0.86 7.15
C LEU A 444 37.77 0.29 6.14
N ASP A 445 38.87 1.03 6.15
CA ASP A 445 39.19 2.09 5.19
C ASP A 445 40.58 1.77 4.65
N GLU A 446 40.73 1.79 3.33
CA GLU A 446 42.01 1.50 2.67
C GLU A 446 42.16 2.33 1.39
N GLN A 447 42.76 3.51 1.56
CA GLN A 447 43.40 4.24 0.46
C GLN A 447 44.90 4.32 0.72
N ALA A 448 45.71 3.88 -0.25
CA ALA A 448 46.45 4.79 -1.12
C ALA A 448 47.60 4.10 -1.89
N THR A 449 47.65 4.41 -3.20
CA THR A 449 48.82 4.82 -4.01
C THR A 449 48.97 4.06 -5.33
N LEU A 450 48.80 4.79 -6.44
CA LEU A 450 49.89 5.12 -7.37
C LEU A 450 49.41 6.04 -8.50
N ASN A 451 50.14 7.13 -8.72
CA ASN A 451 49.93 8.05 -9.84
C ASN A 451 50.64 7.54 -11.09
N ALA A 452 49.98 7.62 -12.25
CA ALA A 452 50.65 7.77 -13.55
C ALA A 452 49.72 8.51 -14.54
N GLN A 453 50.14 9.68 -15.00
CA GLN A 453 49.48 10.43 -16.08
C GLN A 453 50.21 10.19 -17.40
N SER A 454 49.49 9.88 -18.47
CA SER A 454 49.89 10.20 -19.84
C SER A 454 48.67 10.28 -20.76
N ALA A 455 48.62 11.34 -21.57
CA ALA A 455 47.49 11.69 -22.44
C ALA A 455 47.77 11.28 -23.91
N PRO A 456 47.01 11.71 -24.93
CA PRO A 456 46.32 10.79 -25.82
C PRO A 456 46.98 10.60 -27.20
N ALA A 457 46.57 9.56 -27.92
CA ALA A 457 46.96 9.32 -29.32
C ALA A 457 45.83 9.67 -30.31
N GLN A 458 46.08 10.70 -31.12
CA GLN A 458 45.57 10.78 -32.51
C GLN A 458 46.32 9.69 -33.32
N GLY A 459 45.86 9.13 -34.44
CA GLY A 459 44.71 9.38 -35.31
C GLY A 459 45.12 9.06 -36.74
N LEU A 460 44.38 8.22 -37.49
CA LEU A 460 44.65 7.95 -38.91
C LEU A 460 43.35 7.74 -39.70
N ASP A 461 43.25 8.44 -40.82
CA ASP A 461 42.09 8.52 -41.71
C ASP A 461 42.05 7.42 -42.80
N ALA A 462 40.81 6.96 -43.08
CA ALA A 462 40.16 6.85 -44.40
C ALA A 462 40.83 6.02 -45.55
N PRO A 463 40.18 5.86 -46.74
CA PRO A 463 38.78 6.13 -47.18
C PRO A 463 38.03 4.82 -47.55
N GLY A 464 36.78 4.75 -48.02
CA GLY A 464 35.73 5.74 -48.29
C GLY A 464 34.88 5.28 -49.49
N ALA A 465 33.54 5.21 -49.36
CA ALA A 465 32.65 4.92 -50.49
C ALA A 465 31.19 5.36 -50.26
N GLY A 466 30.76 6.33 -51.07
CA GLY A 466 29.38 6.56 -51.52
C GLY A 466 29.47 7.23 -52.91
N PRO A 467 28.37 7.63 -53.58
CA PRO A 467 26.96 7.57 -53.16
C PRO A 467 26.00 7.05 -54.28
N ARG A 468 24.68 7.29 -54.12
CA ARG A 468 23.61 7.57 -55.14
C ARG A 468 22.41 6.58 -55.27
N PRO A 469 21.23 7.06 -55.75
CA PRO A 469 19.90 6.56 -55.33
C PRO A 469 19.02 6.05 -56.51
N VAL A 470 17.70 6.32 -56.50
CA VAL A 470 16.65 6.07 -57.53
C VAL A 470 16.01 4.66 -57.41
N SER A 471 14.69 4.38 -57.44
CA SER A 471 13.41 5.16 -57.49
C SER A 471 12.19 4.31 -57.02
N GLY A 472 11.01 4.94 -56.83
CA GLY A 472 9.69 4.25 -56.91
C GLY A 472 9.25 4.02 -58.38
N PRO A 473 7.94 3.85 -58.72
CA PRO A 473 6.71 4.08 -57.92
C PRO A 473 5.65 2.94 -57.98
N GLY A 474 4.45 3.14 -57.40
CA GLY A 474 3.26 2.32 -57.66
C GLY A 474 2.05 2.55 -56.73
N ASP A 475 1.05 3.32 -57.19
CA ASP A 475 -0.33 3.35 -56.65
C ASP A 475 -1.04 1.98 -56.88
N ALA A 476 -2.24 1.62 -56.38
CA ALA A 476 -3.37 2.28 -55.69
C ALA A 476 -4.03 1.19 -54.77
N ALA A 477 -5.16 1.34 -54.06
CA ALA A 477 -6.33 2.19 -54.25
C ALA A 477 -7.17 2.37 -52.97
N VAL A 478 -7.98 3.43 -52.95
CA VAL A 478 -8.95 3.75 -51.90
C VAL A 478 -10.27 3.00 -52.15
N GLY A 479 -10.76 2.26 -51.15
CA GLY A 479 -12.09 1.63 -51.16
C GLY A 479 -13.05 2.29 -50.17
N ARG A 480 -13.71 3.39 -50.57
CA ARG A 480 -14.89 3.89 -49.85
C ARG A 480 -16.09 3.00 -50.19
N VAL A 481 -16.81 2.52 -49.17
CA VAL A 481 -18.18 2.03 -49.32
C VAL A 481 -19.09 2.96 -48.52
N ASN A 482 -20.01 3.62 -49.21
CA ASN A 482 -21.03 4.47 -48.63
C ASN A 482 -22.33 4.20 -49.41
N ASN A 483 -23.38 3.77 -48.71
CA ASN A 483 -24.80 3.65 -49.08
C ASN A 483 -25.43 2.48 -48.29
N SER A 484 -26.68 2.52 -47.80
CA SER A 484 -27.65 3.62 -47.70
C SER A 484 -28.91 3.14 -46.95
N ILE A 485 -29.50 4.00 -46.10
CA ILE A 485 -30.95 4.20 -45.87
C ILE A 485 -31.85 2.97 -45.60
N SER A 486 -32.41 2.92 -44.38
CA SER A 486 -33.86 2.73 -44.03
C SER A 486 -33.94 2.38 -42.53
N ASP A 487 -34.33 3.32 -41.68
CA ASP A 487 -35.70 3.69 -41.29
C ASP A 487 -36.21 2.89 -40.07
N GLU A 488 -36.56 3.66 -39.04
CA GLU A 488 -37.24 3.27 -37.81
C GLU A 488 -38.71 2.85 -38.10
N PRO A 489 -39.45 2.16 -37.19
CA PRO A 489 -40.01 2.88 -36.04
C PRO A 489 -40.22 2.10 -34.72
N GLN A 490 -40.08 2.85 -33.62
CA GLN A 490 -40.97 2.92 -32.43
C GLN A 490 -41.45 1.66 -31.68
N GLN A 491 -41.10 1.64 -30.39
CA GLN A 491 -41.97 1.47 -29.21
C GLN A 491 -43.12 0.43 -29.21
N ALA A 492 -42.94 -0.59 -28.37
CA ALA A 492 -43.94 -1.03 -27.37
C ALA A 492 -43.21 -1.62 -26.15
#